data_AF-A0A8I0IF59-F1
#
_entry.id   AF-A0A8I0IF59-F1
#
_cell.length_a   1.000
_cell.length_b   1.000
_cell.length_c   1.000
_cell.angle_alpha   90.00
_cell.angle_beta   90.00
_cell.angle_gamma   90.00
#
_symmetry.space_group_name_H-M   'P 1'
#
loop_
_entity.id
_entity.type
_entity.pdbx_description
1 polymer ?
#
loop_
_entity_poly.entity_id
_entity_poly.type
_entity_poly.pdbx_seq_one_letter_code
_entity_poly.pdbx_strand_id
1 'polypeptide(L)'
;MAEFDLPEGVQVTLNEGAAVELTEIAQLYWEASGVDPVSRRPVWVRAARDIDSDSWASSAHVAAAAGCTATAGDYACSACGQPLTLTSRQTLADAASGLKPRCRTCSPAFERQVGKLLGPEAASNADGRRRHAESQAVAAAERRANAEAQRSRQEDMSKRRATAIADRYPIDEFDAADLVAAADFEARAGALAVITAGGTSDGLVRGIPVHDGSIAPTRDLASRLALGSARSARLLQVHPGSPEDGFVFEGIHLTDRWYPANVHFYAGGAGGLPERWTTLVDEVRASLDLGSLDREVDDLVEMARQVVAGEVVRYLTFRFEDHNLPDPLEEHADHVRIIADRGAARYSIGHLYTAAWMAARDAAASYQKHSHQSKADAVTYGVRQFERLLQKFIDGEFKLREPYAEDKKNLPLSALTNVVFSQILGLNPMVSSIAHVEQAVAFLRDRQDRCIHALPERHDMIEAIRTRIDEIDPVIFRRALALGEDEPPARCGESCILIGIAPASRDLGRFYDRVVARIGGRDAVIVTSEASELSNSVWGTAGDAALAALLTLVLPVQFSDL
;
A
#
# COMPACT_ATOMS: atom_id res chain seq x y z
N MET A 1 19.21 69.65 29.23
CA MET A 1 18.77 69.04 30.50
C MET A 1 17.35 68.57 30.28
N ALA A 2 17.08 67.26 30.38
CA ALA A 2 15.71 66.77 30.34
C ALA A 2 15.04 67.20 31.64
N GLU A 3 13.93 67.94 31.55
CA GLU A 3 13.14 68.37 32.70
C GLU A 3 12.13 67.26 33.00
N PHE A 4 12.22 66.66 34.19
CA PHE A 4 11.35 65.57 34.62
C PHE A 4 10.11 66.18 35.29
N ASP A 5 8.92 65.90 34.75
CA ASP A 5 7.65 66.38 35.31
C ASP A 5 7.22 65.49 36.49
N LEU A 6 7.96 65.62 37.59
CA LEU A 6 7.80 64.86 38.82
C LEU A 6 7.05 65.68 39.88
N PRO A 7 6.48 65.05 40.92
CA PRO A 7 5.89 65.78 42.04
C PRO A 7 6.85 66.83 42.59
N GLU A 8 6.32 68.00 43.00
CA GLU A 8 7.11 69.05 43.65
C GLU A 8 8.02 68.44 44.73
N GLY A 9 9.30 68.81 44.69
CA GLY A 9 10.30 68.32 45.63
C GLY A 9 11.10 67.08 45.18
N VAL A 10 10.77 66.40 44.07
CA VAL A 10 11.61 65.31 43.53
C VAL A 10 12.56 65.83 42.45
N GLN A 11 13.87 65.71 42.68
CA GLN A 11 14.91 66.08 41.73
C GLN A 11 15.60 64.83 41.19
N VAL A 12 15.71 64.72 39.86
CA VAL A 12 16.44 63.64 39.19
C VAL A 12 17.72 64.19 38.59
N THR A 13 18.85 63.68 39.06
CA THR A 13 20.18 64.03 38.57
C THR A 13 20.78 62.82 37.86
N LEU A 14 21.24 62.96 36.62
CA LEU A 14 21.90 61.85 35.92
C LEU A 14 23.22 61.50 36.62
N ASN A 15 23.53 60.21 36.73
CA ASN A 15 24.78 59.80 37.37
C ASN A 15 25.96 60.00 36.41
N GLU A 16 27.04 60.60 36.90
CA GLU A 16 28.27 60.74 36.12
C GLU A 16 28.85 59.36 35.80
N GLY A 17 29.18 59.13 34.51
CA GLY A 17 29.71 57.85 34.04
C GLY A 17 28.65 56.78 33.75
N ALA A 18 27.35 57.07 33.90
CA ALA A 18 26.31 56.16 33.42
C ALA A 18 26.32 56.07 31.88
N ALA A 19 26.14 54.86 31.36
CA ALA A 19 25.92 54.66 29.92
C ALA A 19 24.64 55.36 29.47
N VAL A 20 24.60 55.81 28.21
CA VAL A 20 23.45 56.55 27.64
C VAL A 20 22.17 55.76 27.79
N GLU A 21 22.21 54.46 27.57
CA GLU A 21 21.07 53.54 27.68
C GLU A 21 20.52 53.45 29.11
N LEU A 22 21.39 53.50 30.13
CA LEU A 22 20.94 53.57 31.52
C LEU A 22 20.27 54.91 31.81
N THR A 23 20.76 56.00 31.23
CA THR A 23 20.13 57.33 31.36
C THR A 23 18.77 57.39 30.65
N GLU A 24 18.61 56.69 29.53
CA GLU A 24 17.32 56.54 28.84
C GLU A 24 16.34 55.69 29.66
N ILE A 25 16.79 54.54 30.19
CA ILE A 25 15.98 53.71 31.11
C ILE A 25 15.56 54.54 32.33
N ALA A 26 16.46 55.35 32.88
CA ALA A 26 16.16 56.26 33.97
C ALA A 26 15.11 57.32 33.59
N GLN A 27 15.19 57.88 32.38
CA GLN A 27 14.19 58.81 31.85
C GLN A 27 12.81 58.15 31.75
N LEU A 28 12.72 57.01 31.06
CA LEU A 28 11.47 56.24 30.92
C LEU A 28 10.92 55.78 32.29
N TYR A 29 11.81 55.46 33.24
CA TYR A 29 11.43 55.02 34.57
C TYR A 29 10.96 56.16 35.47
N TRP A 30 11.43 57.39 35.31
CA TRP A 30 10.93 58.52 36.11
C TRP A 30 9.92 59.41 35.35
N GLU A 31 9.54 59.04 34.13
CA GLU A 31 8.52 59.73 33.35
C GLU A 31 7.13 59.60 34.00
N ALA A 32 6.59 60.72 34.46
CA ALA A 32 5.24 60.84 34.98
C ALA A 32 4.40 61.78 34.11
N SER A 33 3.11 61.50 34.03
CA SER A 33 2.11 62.30 33.29
C SER A 33 1.44 63.37 34.16
N GLY A 34 1.90 63.50 35.41
CA GLY A 34 1.34 64.39 36.43
C GLY A 34 1.16 63.70 37.78
N VAL A 35 0.46 64.38 38.68
CA VAL A 35 0.14 63.90 40.04
C VAL A 35 -1.37 63.70 40.16
N ASP A 36 -1.79 62.53 40.62
CA ASP A 36 -3.20 62.23 40.87
C ASP A 36 -3.74 63.16 41.98
N PRO A 37 -4.79 63.97 41.74
CA PRO A 37 -5.23 65.01 42.67
C PRO A 37 -5.80 64.46 43.99
N VAL A 38 -6.24 63.19 44.01
CA VAL A 38 -6.86 62.56 45.19
C VAL A 38 -5.81 61.87 46.04
N SER A 39 -5.01 60.98 45.46
CA SER A 39 -3.98 60.21 46.18
C SER A 39 -2.69 60.98 46.38
N ARG A 40 -2.50 62.11 45.67
CA ARG A 40 -1.25 62.88 45.60
C ARG A 40 -0.05 62.05 45.17
N ARG A 41 -0.28 60.96 44.42
CA ARG A 41 0.78 60.07 43.90
C ARG A 41 1.06 60.39 42.43
N PRO A 42 2.32 60.32 41.98
CA PRO A 42 2.64 60.45 40.57
C PRO A 42 1.99 59.35 39.72
N VAL A 43 1.45 59.74 38.57
CA VAL A 43 0.88 58.84 37.55
C VAL A 43 1.94 58.56 36.50
N TRP A 44 2.57 57.38 36.59
CA TRP A 44 3.65 57.00 35.69
C TRP A 44 3.16 56.73 34.27
N VAL A 45 3.88 57.23 33.25
CA VAL A 45 3.51 57.06 31.83
C VAL A 45 3.54 55.59 31.41
N ARG A 46 4.47 54.81 31.98
CA ARG A 46 4.68 53.39 31.67
C ARG A 46 4.77 52.56 32.95
N ALA A 47 4.33 51.30 32.93
CA ALA A 47 4.59 50.40 34.04
C ALA A 47 6.09 49.99 34.03
N ALA A 48 6.68 49.79 35.22
CA ALA A 48 8.10 49.47 35.34
C ALA A 48 8.50 48.16 34.63
N ARG A 49 7.56 47.22 34.45
CA ARG A 49 7.77 45.93 33.76
C ARG A 49 7.81 46.07 32.22
N ASP A 50 7.34 47.19 31.69
CA ASP A 50 7.29 47.44 30.24
C ASP A 50 8.54 48.19 29.75
N ILE A 51 9.48 48.50 30.65
CA ILE A 51 10.75 49.16 30.34
C ILE A 51 11.81 48.07 30.17
N ASP A 52 12.34 47.91 28.96
CA ASP A 52 13.40 46.94 28.67
C ASP A 52 14.69 47.34 29.39
N SER A 53 15.00 46.61 30.46
CA SER A 53 16.24 46.74 31.21
C SER A 53 17.10 45.48 31.18
N ASP A 54 16.69 44.43 30.46
CA ASP A 54 17.25 43.07 30.60
C ASP A 54 18.71 42.99 30.14
N SER A 55 19.12 43.91 29.26
CA SER A 55 20.51 44.11 28.85
C SER A 55 21.41 44.59 29.99
N TRP A 56 20.86 45.24 31.02
CA TRP A 56 21.60 45.85 32.13
C TRP A 56 21.30 45.21 33.48
N ALA A 57 20.03 45.04 33.86
CA ALA A 57 19.62 44.55 35.17
C ALA A 57 18.35 43.71 35.08
N SER A 58 18.14 42.80 36.04
CA SER A 58 16.91 42.01 36.16
C SER A 58 15.68 42.84 36.57
N SER A 59 15.82 44.15 36.76
CA SER A 59 14.70 45.03 37.09
C SER A 59 14.98 46.48 36.67
N ALA A 60 13.96 47.12 36.09
CA ALA A 60 14.06 48.47 35.57
C ALA A 60 14.45 49.52 36.63
N HIS A 61 14.08 49.32 37.89
CA HIS A 61 14.39 50.28 38.96
C HIS A 61 15.87 50.30 39.36
N VAL A 62 16.57 49.15 39.28
CA VAL A 62 18.02 49.09 39.52
C VAL A 62 18.78 49.72 38.35
N ALA A 63 18.37 49.43 37.11
CA ALA A 63 18.94 50.07 35.91
C ALA A 63 18.70 51.60 35.91
N ALA A 64 17.48 52.03 36.23
CA ALA A 64 17.14 53.45 36.36
C ALA A 64 17.95 54.15 37.47
N ALA A 65 18.17 53.49 38.60
CA ALA A 65 19.02 54.00 39.66
C ALA A 65 20.50 54.05 39.23
N ALA A 66 20.95 53.21 38.30
CA ALA A 66 22.27 53.35 37.70
C ALA A 66 22.33 54.54 36.74
N GLY A 67 21.28 54.81 35.97
CA GLY A 67 21.22 55.97 35.07
C GLY A 67 21.10 57.32 35.78
N CYS A 68 20.39 57.38 36.91
CA CYS A 68 20.15 58.61 37.64
C CYS A 68 20.00 58.42 39.16
N THR A 69 20.10 59.52 39.89
CA THR A 69 19.77 59.64 41.30
C THR A 69 18.53 60.50 41.44
N ALA A 70 17.43 59.89 41.88
CA ALA A 70 16.19 60.59 42.21
C ALA A 70 16.14 60.89 43.72
N THR A 71 16.02 62.16 44.09
CA THR A 71 16.00 62.63 45.48
C THR A 71 14.70 63.37 45.76
N ALA A 72 13.96 62.92 46.77
CA ALA A 72 12.73 63.59 47.22
C ALA A 72 13.05 64.46 48.45
N GLY A 73 13.17 65.78 48.24
CA GLY A 73 13.64 66.76 49.22
C GLY A 73 12.74 66.91 50.45
N ASP A 74 11.44 66.70 50.28
CA ASP A 74 10.44 66.85 51.37
C ASP A 74 10.40 65.64 52.32
N TYR A 75 11.14 64.58 52.03
CA TYR A 75 11.16 63.36 52.83
C TYR A 75 12.57 63.09 53.37
N ALA A 76 12.66 62.65 54.62
CA ALA A 76 13.93 62.30 55.26
C ALA A 76 14.10 60.79 55.38
N CYS A 77 15.33 60.32 55.16
CA CYS A 77 15.72 58.94 55.38
C CYS A 77 15.60 58.55 56.87
N SER A 78 14.96 57.42 57.15
CA SER A 78 14.80 56.93 58.52
C SER A 78 16.08 56.47 59.22
N ALA A 79 17.16 56.27 58.47
CA ALA A 79 18.44 55.82 59.00
C ALA A 79 19.47 56.96 59.18
N CYS A 80 19.56 57.91 58.23
CA CYS A 80 20.58 58.97 58.25
C CYS A 80 20.03 60.40 58.39
N GLY A 81 18.71 60.60 58.34
CA GLY A 81 18.07 61.91 58.45
C GLY A 81 18.27 62.86 57.27
N GLN A 82 19.02 62.46 56.23
CA GLN A 82 19.23 63.24 55.00
C GLN A 82 18.01 63.16 54.06
N PRO A 83 17.91 64.06 53.06
CA PRO A 83 16.89 63.96 52.01
C PRO A 83 16.82 62.56 51.38
N LEU A 84 15.61 62.08 51.10
CA LEU A 84 15.37 60.71 50.70
C LEU A 84 15.77 60.47 49.24
N THR A 85 16.94 59.88 49.02
CA THR A 85 17.29 59.28 47.73
C THR A 85 16.52 57.99 47.50
N LEU A 86 15.75 57.93 46.42
CA LEU A 86 14.80 56.86 46.12
C LEU A 86 15.49 55.61 45.56
N THR A 87 15.06 54.43 46.00
CA THR A 87 15.48 53.15 45.38
C THR A 87 14.50 52.66 44.32
N SER A 88 13.24 53.10 44.36
CA SER A 88 12.20 52.75 43.40
C SER A 88 11.01 53.73 43.47
N ARG A 89 10.08 53.63 42.51
CA ARG A 89 8.77 54.32 42.57
C ARG A 89 7.96 53.94 43.81
N GLN A 90 8.08 52.71 44.31
CA GLN A 90 7.39 52.26 45.52
C GLN A 90 7.92 53.00 46.77
N THR A 91 9.22 53.26 46.82
CA THR A 91 9.83 54.02 47.92
C THR A 91 9.27 55.44 48.02
N LEU A 92 8.99 56.07 46.88
CA LEU A 92 8.32 57.37 46.83
C LEU A 92 6.86 57.26 47.30
N ALA A 93 6.14 56.23 46.85
CA ALA A 93 4.76 55.99 47.28
C ALA A 93 4.65 55.70 48.79
N ASP A 94 5.61 54.96 49.35
CA ASP A 94 5.71 54.66 50.78
C ASP A 94 5.96 55.93 51.59
N ALA A 95 6.92 56.76 51.16
CA ALA A 95 7.22 58.04 51.79
C ALA A 95 6.01 58.99 51.77
N ALA A 96 5.33 59.11 50.63
CA ALA A 96 4.10 59.90 50.48
C ALA A 96 2.95 59.39 51.34
N SER A 97 2.97 58.10 51.71
CA SER A 97 1.97 57.48 52.61
C SER A 97 2.35 57.59 54.09
N GLY A 98 3.40 58.35 54.43
CA GLY A 98 3.86 58.56 55.81
C GLY A 98 4.71 57.43 56.39
N LEU A 99 5.07 56.43 55.58
CA LEU A 99 6.06 55.44 55.99
C LEU A 99 7.46 56.08 56.03
N LYS A 100 8.37 55.45 56.77
CA LYS A 100 9.73 55.96 56.98
C LYS A 100 10.77 55.11 56.23
N PRO A 101 10.80 55.14 54.87
CA PRO A 101 11.74 54.34 54.11
C PRO A 101 13.20 54.76 54.35
N ARG A 102 14.11 53.84 54.06
CA ARG A 102 15.55 54.11 54.05
C ARG A 102 15.96 54.61 52.65
N CYS A 103 16.85 55.60 52.59
CA CYS A 103 17.38 56.06 51.32
C CYS A 103 18.30 55.02 50.68
N ARG A 104 18.51 55.19 49.38
CA ARG A 104 19.42 54.40 48.55
C ARG A 104 20.80 54.21 49.18
N THR A 105 21.41 55.29 49.66
CA THR A 105 22.75 55.29 50.29
C THR A 105 22.79 54.49 51.59
N CYS A 106 21.66 54.40 52.31
CA CYS A 106 21.53 53.57 53.51
C CYS A 106 21.17 52.11 53.22
N SER A 107 21.15 51.70 51.95
CA SER A 107 20.96 50.31 51.51
C SER A 107 22.21 49.80 50.77
N PRO A 108 23.23 49.30 51.50
CA PRO A 108 24.49 48.86 50.90
C PRO A 108 24.32 47.75 49.86
N ALA A 109 23.29 46.91 49.99
CA ALA A 109 22.98 45.87 49.02
C ALA A 109 22.54 46.45 47.68
N PHE A 110 21.71 47.50 47.69
CA PHE A 110 21.23 48.19 46.50
C PHE A 110 22.32 49.03 45.84
N GLU A 111 23.13 49.76 46.62
CA GLU A 111 24.28 50.50 46.07
C GLU A 111 25.32 49.57 45.43
N ARG A 112 25.56 48.38 46.01
CA ARG A 112 26.41 47.37 45.36
C ARG A 112 25.84 46.88 44.02
N GLN A 113 24.51 46.82 43.86
CA GLN A 113 23.89 46.44 42.60
C GLN A 113 24.02 47.57 41.57
N VAL A 114 23.79 48.82 41.96
CA VAL A 114 23.93 49.98 41.08
C VAL A 114 25.39 50.22 40.69
N GLY A 115 26.32 50.15 41.65
CA GLY A 115 27.75 50.34 41.39
C GLY A 115 28.33 49.31 40.43
N LYS A 116 27.79 48.08 40.40
CA LYS A 116 28.14 47.08 39.39
C LYS A 116 27.78 47.53 37.97
N LEU A 117 26.67 48.24 37.79
CA LEU A 117 26.17 48.70 36.49
C LEU A 117 26.89 49.95 35.98
N LEU A 118 27.46 50.75 36.89
CA LEU A 118 28.28 51.92 36.57
C LEU A 118 29.75 51.57 36.31
N GLY A 119 30.15 50.32 36.57
CA GLY A 119 31.51 49.85 36.31
C GLY A 119 31.77 49.66 34.80
N PRO A 120 33.02 49.80 34.33
CA PRO A 120 33.38 49.59 32.92
C PRO A 120 33.05 48.18 32.42
N GLU A 121 32.99 47.19 33.31
CA GLU A 121 32.60 45.81 33.00
C GLU A 121 31.13 45.66 32.60
N ALA A 122 30.22 46.49 33.12
CA ALA A 122 28.79 46.39 32.82
C ALA A 122 28.46 46.86 31.40
N ALA A 123 29.09 47.94 30.93
CA ALA A 123 28.94 48.39 29.54
C ALA A 123 29.43 47.33 28.54
N SER A 124 30.56 46.68 28.84
CA SER A 124 31.09 45.56 28.04
C SER A 124 30.13 44.35 28.02
N ASN A 125 29.55 44.01 29.17
CA ASN A 125 28.59 42.91 29.28
C ASN A 125 27.27 43.19 28.54
N ALA A 126 26.76 44.42 28.59
CA ALA A 126 25.53 44.82 27.89
C ALA A 126 25.72 44.77 26.37
N ASP A 127 26.83 45.29 25.84
CA ASP A 127 27.20 45.19 24.43
C ASP A 127 27.42 43.72 24.00
N GLY A 128 28.08 42.92 24.84
CA GLY A 128 28.23 41.48 24.61
C GLY A 128 26.89 40.72 24.50
N ARG A 129 25.92 41.03 25.38
CA ARG A 129 24.56 40.46 25.32
C ARG A 129 23.81 40.89 24.07
N ARG A 130 23.91 42.16 23.68
CA ARG A 130 23.29 42.68 22.46
C ARG A 130 23.84 42.00 21.22
N ARG A 131 25.17 41.94 21.08
CA ARG A 131 25.83 41.23 19.97
C ARG A 131 25.44 39.76 19.94
N HIS A 132 25.31 39.13 21.10
CA HIS A 132 24.84 37.75 21.18
C HIS A 132 23.38 37.60 20.73
N ALA A 133 22.47 38.47 21.17
CA ALA A 133 21.07 38.47 20.76
C ALA A 133 20.90 38.77 19.26
N GLU A 134 21.63 39.75 18.72
CA GLU A 134 21.67 40.06 17.29
C GLU A 134 22.21 38.86 16.50
N SER A 135 23.31 38.24 16.94
CA SER A 135 23.85 37.03 16.32
C SER A 135 22.87 35.85 16.37
N GLN A 136 22.16 35.65 17.48
CA GLN A 136 21.12 34.63 17.59
C GLN A 136 19.93 34.91 16.66
N ALA A 137 19.52 36.18 16.52
CA ALA A 137 18.43 36.58 15.63
C ALA A 137 18.79 36.31 14.16
N VAL A 138 20.01 36.66 13.75
CA VAL A 138 20.55 36.36 12.41
C VAL A 138 20.58 34.84 12.17
N ALA A 139 21.14 34.07 13.11
CA ALA A 139 21.19 32.61 13.00
C ALA A 139 19.80 31.94 12.99
N ALA A 140 18.81 32.51 13.68
CA ALA A 140 17.42 32.05 13.64
C ALA A 140 16.76 32.36 12.29
N ALA A 141 17.00 33.55 11.72
CA ALA A 141 16.52 33.92 10.40
C ALA A 141 17.12 33.03 9.30
N GLU A 142 18.43 32.77 9.35
CA GLU A 142 19.11 31.84 8.42
C GLU A 142 18.55 30.42 8.51
N ARG A 143 18.31 29.90 9.72
CA ARG A 143 17.69 28.57 9.90
C ARG A 143 16.29 28.49 9.30
N ARG A 144 15.47 29.54 9.45
CA ARG A 144 14.13 29.61 8.84
C ARG A 144 14.21 29.65 7.32
N ALA A 145 15.08 30.49 6.77
CA ALA A 145 15.30 30.59 5.33
C ALA A 145 15.79 29.26 4.73
N ASN A 146 16.73 28.58 5.39
CA ASN A 146 17.21 27.27 4.96
C ASN A 146 16.13 26.18 5.03
N ALA A 147 15.31 26.17 6.09
CA ALA A 147 14.20 25.23 6.23
C ALA A 147 13.09 25.48 5.19
N GLU A 148 12.83 26.73 4.83
CA GLU A 148 11.89 27.09 3.75
C GLU A 148 12.44 26.70 2.37
N ALA A 149 13.71 26.99 2.10
CA ALA A 149 14.37 26.57 0.86
C ALA A 149 14.41 25.04 0.71
N GLN A 150 14.64 24.30 1.81
CA GLN A 150 14.60 22.85 1.82
C GLN A 150 13.19 22.31 1.54
N ARG A 151 12.15 22.88 2.16
CA ARG A 151 10.75 22.51 1.91
C ARG A 151 10.34 22.78 0.46
N SER A 152 10.66 23.95 -0.08
CA SER A 152 10.39 24.28 -1.48
C SER A 152 11.09 23.32 -2.45
N ARG A 153 12.36 22.98 -2.20
CA ARG A 153 13.08 21.96 -2.99
C ARG A 153 12.43 20.58 -2.90
N GLN A 154 11.96 20.19 -1.72
CA GLN A 154 11.28 18.90 -1.52
C GLN A 154 9.93 18.85 -2.24
N GLU A 155 9.14 19.93 -2.17
CA GLU A 155 7.87 20.06 -2.90
C GLU A 155 8.07 20.03 -4.41
N ASP A 156 9.06 20.74 -4.94
CA ASP A 156 9.38 20.75 -6.37
C ASP A 156 9.85 19.37 -6.85
N MET A 157 10.67 18.68 -6.05
CA MET A 157 11.09 17.31 -6.33
C MET A 157 9.90 16.35 -6.32
N SER A 158 9.01 16.47 -5.33
CA SER A 158 7.81 15.64 -5.22
C SER A 158 6.86 15.86 -6.41
N LYS A 159 6.63 17.11 -6.83
CA LYS A 159 5.85 17.42 -8.03
C LYS A 159 6.44 16.80 -9.30
N ARG A 160 7.75 16.91 -9.50
CA ARG A 160 8.44 16.31 -10.67
C ARG A 160 8.34 14.79 -10.67
N ARG A 161 8.46 14.15 -9.51
CA ARG A 161 8.29 12.70 -9.36
C ARG A 161 6.86 12.26 -9.63
N ALA A 162 5.87 13.00 -9.14
CA ALA A 162 4.46 12.76 -9.43
C ALA A 162 4.17 12.86 -10.94
N THR A 163 4.72 13.86 -11.63
CA THR A 163 4.64 13.96 -13.09
C THR A 163 5.29 12.77 -13.78
N ALA A 164 6.48 12.33 -13.35
CA ALA A 164 7.14 11.16 -13.92
C ALA A 164 6.33 9.85 -13.76
N ILE A 165 5.61 9.68 -12.65
CA ILE A 165 4.68 8.56 -12.46
C ILE A 165 3.51 8.67 -13.44
N ALA A 166 2.89 9.86 -13.54
CA ALA A 166 1.76 10.08 -14.43
C ALA A 166 2.11 9.86 -15.91
N ASP A 167 3.29 10.29 -16.34
CA ASP A 167 3.78 10.10 -17.71
C ASP A 167 4.05 8.63 -18.04
N ARG A 168 4.54 7.85 -17.06
CA ARG A 168 4.86 6.41 -17.23
C ARG A 168 3.62 5.53 -17.21
N TYR A 169 2.61 5.91 -16.45
CA TYR A 169 1.38 5.16 -16.22
C TYR A 169 0.16 6.01 -16.61
N PRO A 170 -0.01 6.33 -17.90
CA PRO A 170 -1.17 7.09 -18.34
C PRO A 170 -2.46 6.32 -18.07
N ILE A 171 -3.57 7.06 -17.94
CA ILE A 171 -4.89 6.46 -17.92
C ILE A 171 -5.25 6.11 -19.36
N ASP A 172 -5.25 4.82 -19.64
CA ASP A 172 -5.65 4.30 -20.93
C ASP A 172 -7.13 3.89 -20.91
N GLU A 173 -7.79 4.04 -22.07
CA GLU A 173 -9.16 3.57 -22.29
C GLU A 173 -9.12 2.32 -23.18
N PHE A 174 -9.64 1.21 -22.68
CA PHE A 174 -9.80 -0.05 -23.41
C PHE A 174 -11.20 -0.59 -23.19
N ASP A 175 -11.62 -1.54 -24.01
CA ASP A 175 -12.80 -2.33 -23.70
C ASP A 175 -12.44 -3.37 -22.64
N ALA A 176 -13.14 -3.35 -21.50
CA ALA A 176 -12.93 -4.31 -20.43
C ALA A 176 -13.29 -5.74 -20.87
N ALA A 177 -14.31 -5.89 -21.73
CA ALA A 177 -14.73 -7.20 -22.23
C ALA A 177 -13.63 -7.85 -23.07
N ASP A 178 -12.96 -7.08 -23.93
CA ASP A 178 -11.84 -7.58 -24.75
C ASP A 178 -10.65 -8.01 -23.89
N LEU A 179 -10.30 -7.22 -22.87
CA LEU A 179 -9.21 -7.56 -21.95
C LEU A 179 -9.51 -8.82 -21.14
N VAL A 180 -10.73 -8.94 -20.62
CA VAL A 180 -11.18 -10.10 -19.84
C VAL A 180 -11.22 -11.34 -20.73
N ALA A 181 -11.74 -11.24 -21.95
CA ALA A 181 -11.80 -12.37 -22.89
C ALA A 181 -10.41 -12.87 -23.33
N ALA A 182 -9.41 -11.99 -23.36
CA ALA A 182 -8.02 -12.34 -23.68
C ALA A 182 -7.20 -12.83 -22.46
N ALA A 183 -7.71 -12.63 -21.24
CA ALA A 183 -7.00 -12.96 -20.02
C ALA A 183 -7.19 -14.45 -19.66
N ASP A 184 -6.11 -15.10 -19.22
CA ASP A 184 -6.18 -16.46 -18.68
C ASP A 184 -6.98 -16.52 -17.36
N PHE A 185 -7.38 -17.73 -16.97
CA PHE A 185 -8.09 -17.99 -15.74
C PHE A 185 -7.39 -17.38 -14.51
N GLU A 186 -6.07 -17.53 -14.40
CA GLU A 186 -5.30 -17.03 -13.27
C GLU A 186 -5.36 -15.50 -13.13
N ALA A 187 -5.22 -14.78 -14.24
CA ALA A 187 -5.32 -13.33 -14.29
C ALA A 187 -6.70 -12.86 -13.85
N ARG A 188 -7.77 -13.52 -14.34
CA ARG A 188 -9.15 -13.18 -14.00
C ARG A 188 -9.48 -13.46 -12.52
N ALA A 189 -9.13 -14.65 -12.03
CA ALA A 189 -9.31 -15.01 -10.63
C ALA A 189 -8.48 -14.11 -9.70
N GLY A 190 -7.24 -13.82 -10.09
CA GLY A 190 -6.34 -12.91 -9.38
C GLY A 190 -6.87 -11.49 -9.30
N ALA A 191 -7.36 -10.95 -10.41
CA ALA A 191 -7.99 -9.63 -10.46
C ALA A 191 -9.20 -9.58 -9.51
N LEU A 192 -10.11 -10.55 -9.60
CA LEU A 192 -11.29 -10.60 -8.74
C LEU A 192 -10.93 -10.74 -7.25
N ALA A 193 -9.88 -11.51 -6.92
CA ALA A 193 -9.39 -11.64 -5.55
C ALA A 193 -8.84 -10.31 -5.01
N VAL A 194 -8.03 -9.58 -5.79
CA VAL A 194 -7.52 -8.25 -5.40
C VAL A 194 -8.68 -7.27 -5.24
N ILE A 195 -9.64 -7.27 -6.17
CA ILE A 195 -10.82 -6.41 -6.10
C ILE A 195 -11.63 -6.70 -4.83
N THR A 196 -11.84 -7.97 -4.52
CA THR A 196 -12.59 -8.40 -3.33
C THR A 196 -11.87 -8.03 -2.03
N ALA A 197 -10.53 -8.12 -2.00
CA ALA A 197 -9.74 -7.84 -0.79
C ALA A 197 -9.54 -6.34 -0.53
N GLY A 198 -9.27 -5.55 -1.56
CA GLY A 198 -8.79 -4.16 -1.43
C GLY A 198 -9.56 -3.13 -2.24
N GLY A 199 -10.60 -3.52 -2.98
CA GLY A 199 -11.43 -2.62 -3.75
C GLY A 199 -12.19 -1.64 -2.86
N THR A 200 -12.16 -0.36 -3.22
CA THR A 200 -12.94 0.68 -2.53
C THR A 200 -14.04 1.22 -3.44
N SER A 201 -15.05 1.86 -2.86
CA SER A 201 -16.21 2.36 -3.62
C SER A 201 -15.88 3.48 -4.62
N ASP A 202 -14.66 4.03 -4.58
CA ASP A 202 -14.18 5.04 -5.53
C ASP A 202 -13.48 4.43 -6.77
N GLY A 203 -13.39 3.09 -6.85
CA GLY A 203 -12.78 2.39 -7.98
C GLY A 203 -11.25 2.28 -7.93
N LEU A 204 -10.63 2.61 -6.79
CA LEU A 204 -9.20 2.40 -6.57
C LEU A 204 -8.93 1.27 -5.57
N VAL A 205 -7.85 0.54 -5.81
CA VAL A 205 -7.21 -0.33 -4.82
C VAL A 205 -5.98 0.38 -4.29
N ARG A 206 -5.96 0.66 -2.99
CA ARG A 206 -4.87 1.37 -2.33
C ARG A 206 -3.89 0.36 -1.73
N GLY A 207 -2.86 0.02 -2.50
CA GLY A 207 -1.90 -1.00 -2.12
C GLY A 207 -2.46 -2.40 -2.27
N ILE A 208 -1.58 -3.33 -2.67
CA ILE A 208 -1.88 -4.76 -2.70
C ILE A 208 -1.05 -5.41 -1.59
N PRO A 209 -1.63 -5.73 -0.42
CA PRO A 209 -0.90 -6.33 0.69
C PRO A 209 -0.61 -7.81 0.40
N VAL A 210 0.41 -8.08 -0.41
CA VAL A 210 0.80 -9.45 -0.81
C VAL A 210 1.32 -10.31 0.35
N HIS A 211 1.50 -9.76 1.55
CA HIS A 211 2.13 -10.45 2.69
C HIS A 211 1.18 -10.88 3.79
N ASP A 212 -0.02 -10.29 3.89
CA ASP A 212 -0.93 -10.53 5.03
C ASP A 212 -1.91 -11.70 4.79
N GLY A 213 -1.88 -12.30 3.60
CA GLY A 213 -2.75 -13.40 3.22
C GLY A 213 -4.20 -12.97 2.93
N SER A 214 -4.50 -11.68 2.81
CA SER A 214 -5.85 -11.18 2.52
C SER A 214 -6.29 -11.49 1.08
N ILE A 215 -5.38 -11.41 0.11
CA ILE A 215 -5.67 -11.65 -1.31
C ILE A 215 -5.63 -13.13 -1.64
N ALA A 216 -4.53 -13.79 -1.31
CA ALA A 216 -4.31 -15.22 -1.54
C ALA A 216 -3.61 -15.81 -0.31
N PRO A 217 -3.72 -17.13 -0.07
CA PRO A 217 -3.27 -17.71 1.18
C PRO A 217 -1.74 -17.74 1.36
N THR A 218 -0.97 -17.58 0.28
CA THR A 218 0.50 -17.47 0.34
C THR A 218 0.98 -16.25 -0.40
N ARG A 219 2.12 -15.69 0.03
CA ARG A 219 2.79 -14.56 -0.61
C ARG A 219 3.11 -14.83 -2.08
N ASP A 220 3.61 -16.02 -2.38
CA ASP A 220 4.04 -16.40 -3.73
C ASP A 220 2.83 -16.44 -4.68
N LEU A 221 1.71 -17.01 -4.22
CA LEU A 221 0.46 -17.05 -4.99
C LEU A 221 -0.14 -15.64 -5.16
N ALA A 222 -0.18 -14.82 -4.10
CA ALA A 222 -0.65 -13.44 -4.18
C ALA A 222 0.19 -12.62 -5.18
N SER A 223 1.52 -12.75 -5.13
CA SER A 223 2.43 -12.03 -6.02
C SER A 223 2.29 -12.47 -7.47
N ARG A 224 2.21 -13.79 -7.71
CA ARG A 224 2.03 -14.36 -9.06
C ARG A 224 0.72 -13.91 -9.68
N LEU A 225 -0.39 -14.02 -8.96
CA LEU A 225 -1.71 -13.68 -9.50
C LEU A 225 -1.92 -12.17 -9.66
N ALA A 226 -1.66 -11.39 -8.61
CA ALA A 226 -1.94 -9.95 -8.62
C ALA A 226 -0.94 -9.17 -9.48
N LEU A 227 0.35 -9.46 -9.34
CA LEU A 227 1.43 -8.67 -9.97
C LEU A 227 1.94 -9.28 -11.27
N GLY A 228 1.86 -10.61 -11.39
CA GLY A 228 2.17 -11.35 -12.60
C GLY A 228 0.99 -11.35 -13.55
N SER A 229 0.01 -12.25 -13.33
CA SER A 229 -1.05 -12.56 -14.30
C SER A 229 -2.02 -11.39 -14.52
N ALA A 230 -2.68 -10.88 -13.48
CA ALA A 230 -3.70 -9.84 -13.59
C ALA A 230 -3.16 -8.52 -14.18
N ARG A 231 -1.95 -8.14 -13.80
CA ARG A 231 -1.28 -6.93 -14.33
C ARG A 231 -0.81 -7.14 -15.77
N SER A 232 -0.23 -8.30 -16.10
CA SER A 232 0.23 -8.58 -17.47
C SER A 232 -0.94 -8.65 -18.46
N ALA A 233 -2.09 -9.16 -18.00
CA ALA A 233 -3.37 -9.12 -18.73
C ALA A 233 -4.04 -7.73 -18.72
N ARG A 234 -3.42 -6.73 -18.08
CA ARG A 234 -3.91 -5.34 -17.99
C ARG A 234 -5.26 -5.15 -17.29
N LEU A 235 -5.72 -6.17 -16.55
CA LEU A 235 -6.94 -6.11 -15.73
C LEU A 235 -6.75 -5.18 -14.52
N LEU A 236 -5.52 -5.11 -14.00
CA LEU A 236 -5.12 -4.17 -12.96
C LEU A 236 -3.95 -3.31 -13.46
N GLN A 237 -4.13 -1.99 -13.45
CA GLN A 237 -3.11 -1.04 -13.90
C GLN A 237 -2.70 -0.11 -12.77
N VAL A 238 -1.45 0.34 -12.81
CA VAL A 238 -0.92 1.32 -11.85
C VAL A 238 -1.56 2.67 -12.14
N HIS A 239 -2.18 3.27 -11.13
CA HIS A 239 -2.83 4.57 -11.26
C HIS A 239 -1.77 5.70 -11.26
N PRO A 240 -1.87 6.73 -12.13
CA PRO A 240 -0.90 7.83 -12.18
C PRO A 240 -0.81 8.65 -10.89
N GLY A 241 -1.89 8.66 -10.10
CA GLY A 241 -1.93 9.30 -8.78
C GLY A 241 -1.42 8.41 -7.63
N SER A 242 -0.57 7.43 -7.91
CA SER A 242 0.08 6.62 -6.89
C SER A 242 1.13 7.44 -6.13
N PRO A 243 1.33 7.20 -4.81
CA PRO A 243 2.26 7.98 -4.01
C PRO A 243 3.72 7.67 -4.40
N GLU A 244 4.62 8.64 -4.16
CA GLU A 244 6.03 8.54 -4.58
C GLU A 244 6.81 7.43 -3.87
N ASP A 245 6.44 7.09 -2.64
CA ASP A 245 7.02 6.00 -1.85
C ASP A 245 6.60 4.60 -2.35
N GLY A 246 5.69 4.55 -3.32
CA GLY A 246 5.39 3.35 -4.11
C GLY A 246 6.43 3.03 -5.17
N PHE A 247 7.38 3.91 -5.45
CA PHE A 247 8.32 3.75 -6.57
C PHE A 247 9.77 3.97 -6.16
N VAL A 248 10.69 3.37 -6.93
CA VAL A 248 12.13 3.58 -6.76
C VAL A 248 12.60 4.65 -7.75
N PHE A 249 13.19 5.73 -7.23
CA PHE A 249 13.69 6.86 -8.01
C PHE A 249 15.22 7.00 -7.93
N GLU A 250 15.83 7.34 -9.06
CA GLU A 250 17.21 7.82 -9.15
C GLU A 250 17.18 9.34 -9.38
N GLY A 251 17.21 10.12 -8.30
CA GLY A 251 16.94 11.56 -8.35
C GLY A 251 15.48 11.86 -8.68
N ILE A 252 15.20 12.36 -9.89
CA ILE A 252 13.85 12.58 -10.44
C ILE A 252 13.43 11.48 -11.43
N HIS A 253 14.35 10.60 -11.82
CA HIS A 253 14.08 9.58 -12.82
C HIS A 253 13.42 8.37 -12.17
N LEU A 254 12.24 8.02 -12.67
CA LEU A 254 11.50 6.84 -12.26
C LEU A 254 12.16 5.59 -12.86
N THR A 255 12.48 4.60 -12.02
CA THR A 255 12.99 3.30 -12.47
C THR A 255 11.84 2.33 -12.75
N ASP A 256 12.14 1.14 -13.29
CA ASP A 256 11.13 0.08 -13.47
C ASP A 256 10.77 -0.68 -12.17
N ARG A 257 11.38 -0.31 -11.03
CA ARG A 257 11.15 -0.95 -9.71
C ARG A 257 10.16 -0.14 -8.88
N TRP A 258 9.27 -0.87 -8.20
CA TRP A 258 8.19 -0.29 -7.41
C TRP A 258 7.73 -1.26 -6.31
N TYR A 259 6.99 -0.75 -5.33
CA TYR A 259 6.51 -1.46 -4.15
C TYR A 259 4.98 -1.63 -4.22
N PRO A 260 4.46 -2.82 -4.55
CA PRO A 260 3.03 -3.00 -4.80
C PRO A 260 2.10 -2.71 -3.62
N ALA A 261 2.59 -2.86 -2.40
CA ALA A 261 1.84 -2.53 -1.20
C ALA A 261 1.57 -1.02 -1.04
N ASN A 262 2.31 -0.16 -1.74
CA ASN A 262 2.23 1.30 -1.63
C ASN A 262 1.64 1.95 -2.90
N VAL A 263 1.40 1.18 -3.96
CA VAL A 263 0.92 1.72 -5.25
C VAL A 263 -0.60 1.63 -5.33
N HIS A 264 -1.22 2.61 -5.98
CA HIS A 264 -2.65 2.58 -6.28
C HIS A 264 -2.91 1.85 -7.59
N PHE A 265 -3.94 1.02 -7.64
CA PHE A 265 -4.37 0.33 -8.85
C PHE A 265 -5.79 0.71 -9.23
N TYR A 266 -6.06 0.62 -10.53
CA TYR A 266 -7.38 0.88 -11.10
C TYR A 266 -7.68 -0.09 -12.24
N ALA A 267 -8.97 -0.19 -12.57
CA ALA A 267 -9.46 -0.88 -13.76
C ALA A 267 -9.36 0.04 -14.98
N GLY A 268 -8.73 -0.42 -16.07
CA GLY A 268 -8.80 0.26 -17.36
C GLY A 268 -10.23 0.27 -17.91
N GLY A 269 -10.56 1.19 -18.81
CA GLY A 269 -11.92 1.29 -19.34
C GLY A 269 -12.34 2.69 -19.77
N ALA A 270 -13.51 2.82 -20.39
CA ALA A 270 -14.18 4.10 -20.57
C ALA A 270 -14.97 4.49 -19.29
N GLY A 271 -15.22 5.78 -19.09
CA GLY A 271 -16.04 6.28 -17.95
C GLY A 271 -15.23 6.71 -16.72
N GLY A 272 -15.90 6.94 -15.60
CA GLY A 272 -15.26 7.27 -14.32
C GLY A 272 -14.63 6.05 -13.62
N LEU A 273 -13.70 6.27 -12.67
CA LEU A 273 -13.05 5.16 -11.94
C LEU A 273 -14.04 4.17 -11.29
N PRO A 274 -15.11 4.61 -10.61
CA PRO A 274 -16.08 3.66 -10.04
C PRO A 274 -16.83 2.85 -11.10
N GLU A 275 -17.16 3.47 -12.24
CA GLU A 275 -17.87 2.81 -13.35
C GLU A 275 -16.97 1.74 -13.99
N ARG A 276 -15.72 2.11 -14.34
CA ARG A 276 -14.72 1.17 -14.86
C ARG A 276 -14.53 -0.03 -13.94
N TRP A 277 -14.50 0.24 -12.64
CA TRP A 277 -14.35 -0.77 -11.61
C TRP A 277 -15.54 -1.75 -11.59
N THR A 278 -16.77 -1.23 -11.57
CA THR A 278 -17.99 -2.06 -11.63
C THR A 278 -18.04 -2.87 -12.92
N THR A 279 -17.78 -2.25 -14.07
CA THR A 279 -17.74 -2.95 -15.37
C THR A 279 -16.73 -4.09 -15.36
N LEU A 280 -15.48 -3.84 -14.94
CA LEU A 280 -14.47 -4.89 -14.87
C LEU A 280 -14.91 -6.04 -13.95
N VAL A 281 -15.48 -5.73 -12.77
CA VAL A 281 -15.97 -6.75 -11.83
C VAL A 281 -17.05 -7.61 -12.46
N ASP A 282 -18.01 -7.00 -13.15
CA ASP A 282 -19.13 -7.70 -13.75
C ASP A 282 -18.65 -8.58 -14.91
N GLU A 283 -17.76 -8.07 -15.78
CA GLU A 283 -17.16 -8.83 -16.88
C GLU A 283 -16.30 -10.00 -16.35
N VAL A 284 -15.44 -9.76 -15.36
CA VAL A 284 -14.61 -10.81 -14.76
C VAL A 284 -15.50 -11.88 -14.12
N ARG A 285 -16.55 -11.51 -13.40
CA ARG A 285 -17.50 -12.47 -12.81
C ARG A 285 -18.23 -13.29 -13.86
N ALA A 286 -18.74 -12.65 -14.93
CA ALA A 286 -19.40 -13.36 -16.01
C ALA A 286 -18.46 -14.36 -16.69
N SER A 287 -17.21 -13.96 -16.90
CA SER A 287 -16.20 -14.83 -17.52
C SER A 287 -15.75 -15.99 -16.63
N LEU A 288 -15.90 -15.85 -15.31
CA LEU A 288 -15.58 -16.88 -14.30
C LEU A 288 -16.83 -17.68 -13.88
N ASP A 289 -17.97 -17.47 -14.53
CA ASP A 289 -19.14 -18.34 -14.34
C ASP A 289 -18.78 -19.77 -14.74
N LEU A 290 -19.22 -20.74 -13.93
CA LEU A 290 -18.83 -22.13 -14.12
C LEU A 290 -19.24 -22.66 -15.50
N GLY A 291 -20.35 -22.18 -16.07
CA GLY A 291 -20.80 -22.57 -17.42
C GLY A 291 -19.89 -22.09 -18.56
N SER A 292 -18.99 -21.14 -18.28
CA SER A 292 -18.09 -20.52 -19.25
C SER A 292 -16.67 -21.11 -19.25
N LEU A 293 -16.32 -21.93 -18.24
CA LEU A 293 -14.94 -22.38 -17.97
C LEU A 293 -14.52 -23.70 -18.66
N ASP A 294 -15.13 -24.12 -19.77
CA ASP A 294 -14.89 -25.46 -20.34
C ASP A 294 -13.41 -25.76 -20.63
N ARG A 295 -12.63 -24.77 -21.04
CA ARG A 295 -11.22 -24.96 -21.41
C ARG A 295 -10.26 -24.83 -20.22
N GLU A 296 -10.76 -24.37 -19.09
CA GLU A 296 -9.99 -23.96 -17.92
C GLU A 296 -10.38 -24.77 -16.68
N VAL A 297 -11.11 -25.87 -16.88
CA VAL A 297 -11.54 -26.76 -15.79
C VAL A 297 -10.34 -27.30 -15.02
N ASP A 298 -9.28 -27.71 -15.72
CA ASP A 298 -8.05 -28.20 -15.08
C ASP A 298 -7.34 -27.09 -14.29
N ASP A 299 -7.29 -25.87 -14.81
CA ASP A 299 -6.73 -24.71 -14.12
C ASP A 299 -7.54 -24.36 -12.86
N LEU A 300 -8.87 -24.45 -12.92
CA LEU A 300 -9.77 -24.25 -11.77
C LEU A 300 -9.53 -25.31 -10.68
N VAL A 301 -9.43 -26.60 -11.06
CA VAL A 301 -9.18 -27.70 -10.12
C VAL A 301 -7.80 -27.55 -9.46
N GLU A 302 -6.77 -27.25 -10.24
CA GLU A 302 -5.43 -27.03 -9.74
C GLU A 302 -5.37 -25.80 -8.82
N MET A 303 -6.01 -24.68 -9.20
CA MET A 303 -6.12 -23.50 -8.35
C MET A 303 -6.84 -23.80 -7.03
N ALA A 304 -7.94 -24.57 -7.06
CA ALA A 304 -8.64 -24.98 -5.86
C ALA A 304 -7.72 -25.79 -4.93
N ARG A 305 -6.90 -26.70 -5.48
CA ARG A 305 -5.90 -27.47 -4.70
C ARG A 305 -4.83 -26.57 -4.10
N GLN A 306 -4.25 -25.67 -4.89
CA GLN A 306 -3.23 -24.73 -4.43
C GLN A 306 -3.75 -23.82 -3.32
N VAL A 307 -4.98 -23.34 -3.45
CA VAL A 307 -5.64 -22.51 -2.43
C VAL A 307 -5.85 -23.30 -1.13
N VAL A 308 -6.38 -24.53 -1.20
CA VAL A 308 -6.55 -25.36 0.00
C VAL A 308 -5.22 -25.62 0.69
N ALA A 309 -4.18 -25.99 -0.06
CA ALA A 309 -2.84 -26.22 0.48
C ALA A 309 -2.28 -24.94 1.14
N GLY A 310 -2.39 -23.81 0.46
CA GLY A 310 -1.93 -22.52 0.95
C GLY A 310 -2.63 -22.12 2.24
N GLU A 311 -3.95 -22.25 2.31
CA GLU A 311 -4.74 -21.86 3.50
C GLU A 311 -4.33 -22.69 4.73
N VAL A 312 -3.99 -23.96 4.53
CA VAL A 312 -3.52 -24.85 5.58
C VAL A 312 -2.14 -24.45 6.08
N VAL A 313 -1.22 -24.07 5.17
CA VAL A 313 0.08 -23.52 5.55
C VAL A 313 -0.09 -22.23 6.35
N ARG A 314 -0.93 -21.31 5.86
CA ARG A 314 -1.22 -20.03 6.54
C ARG A 314 -1.77 -20.24 7.95
N TYR A 315 -2.72 -21.16 8.10
CA TYR A 315 -3.29 -21.51 9.39
C TYR A 315 -2.28 -22.20 10.31
N LEU A 316 -1.43 -23.09 9.78
CA LEU A 316 -0.38 -23.73 10.57
C LEU A 316 0.55 -22.67 11.17
N THR A 317 1.10 -21.75 10.36
CA THR A 317 1.95 -20.65 10.82
C THR A 317 1.26 -19.83 11.91
N PHE A 318 0.02 -19.39 11.67
CA PHE A 318 -0.79 -18.67 12.66
C PHE A 318 -0.92 -19.43 13.99
N ARG A 319 -1.12 -20.76 13.96
CA ARG A 319 -1.22 -21.57 15.18
C ARG A 319 0.12 -21.76 15.91
N PHE A 320 1.25 -21.75 15.20
CA PHE A 320 2.57 -21.73 15.84
C PHE A 320 2.82 -20.40 16.55
N GLU A 321 2.49 -19.29 15.90
CA GLU A 321 2.59 -17.94 16.47
C GLU A 321 1.71 -17.77 17.71
N ASP A 322 0.46 -18.24 17.69
CA ASP A 322 -0.46 -18.25 18.84
C ASP A 322 0.11 -18.99 20.07
N HIS A 323 1.02 -19.94 19.83
CA HIS A 323 1.75 -20.67 20.87
C HIS A 323 3.15 -20.12 21.16
N ASN A 324 3.49 -18.93 20.66
CA ASN A 324 4.79 -18.28 20.78
C ASN A 324 5.96 -19.12 20.22
N LEU A 325 5.70 -19.92 19.20
CA LEU A 325 6.70 -20.67 18.45
C LEU A 325 7.06 -19.92 17.14
N PRO A 326 8.28 -20.08 16.61
CA PRO A 326 8.70 -19.49 15.33
C PRO A 326 7.85 -19.98 14.15
N ASP A 327 7.88 -19.23 13.05
CA ASP A 327 7.24 -19.62 11.80
C ASP A 327 7.87 -20.93 11.27
N PRO A 328 7.09 -22.01 11.07
CA PRO A 328 7.60 -23.26 10.51
C PRO A 328 8.23 -23.10 9.11
N LEU A 329 7.93 -22.03 8.39
CA LEU A 329 8.47 -21.78 7.05
C LEU A 329 9.92 -21.31 7.04
N GLU A 330 10.49 -20.85 8.15
CA GLU A 330 11.90 -20.41 8.19
C GLU A 330 12.88 -21.56 7.88
N GLU A 331 12.56 -22.78 8.32
CA GLU A 331 13.42 -23.96 8.14
C GLU A 331 12.78 -25.08 7.31
N HIS A 332 11.44 -25.15 7.27
CA HIS A 332 10.72 -26.31 6.72
C HIS A 332 9.76 -25.96 5.57
N ALA A 333 9.94 -24.81 4.89
CA ALA A 333 9.02 -24.30 3.88
C ALA A 333 8.63 -25.35 2.82
N ASP A 334 9.60 -25.96 2.15
CA ASP A 334 9.33 -26.91 1.06
C ASP A 334 8.63 -28.17 1.58
N HIS A 335 9.05 -28.67 2.74
CA HIS A 335 8.48 -29.88 3.33
C HIS A 335 7.02 -29.65 3.74
N VAL A 336 6.73 -28.52 4.41
CA VAL A 336 5.37 -28.14 4.82
C VAL A 336 4.47 -27.98 3.60
N ARG A 337 4.95 -27.34 2.53
CA ARG A 337 4.20 -27.17 1.26
C ARG A 337 3.85 -28.51 0.62
N ILE A 338 4.81 -29.43 0.51
CA ILE A 338 4.59 -30.78 -0.06
C ILE A 338 3.54 -31.55 0.76
N ILE A 339 3.66 -31.51 2.09
CA ILE A 339 2.71 -32.19 2.98
C ILE A 339 1.30 -31.60 2.84
N ALA A 340 1.18 -30.27 2.81
CA ALA A 340 -0.09 -29.57 2.65
C ALA A 340 -0.74 -29.86 1.30
N ASP A 341 0.03 -29.87 0.21
CA ASP A 341 -0.45 -30.20 -1.14
C ASP A 341 -1.01 -31.63 -1.21
N ARG A 342 -0.28 -32.60 -0.64
CA ARG A 342 -0.74 -34.00 -0.53
C ARG A 342 -2.03 -34.12 0.28
N GLY A 343 -2.20 -33.31 1.32
CA GLY A 343 -3.43 -33.25 2.11
C GLY A 343 -4.59 -32.61 1.34
N ALA A 344 -4.32 -31.50 0.65
CA ALA A 344 -5.29 -30.75 -0.15
C ALA A 344 -5.93 -31.60 -1.25
N ALA A 345 -5.18 -32.52 -1.85
CA ALA A 345 -5.69 -33.46 -2.85
C ALA A 345 -6.85 -34.36 -2.35
N ARG A 346 -7.02 -34.53 -1.02
CA ARG A 346 -8.01 -35.46 -0.45
C ARG A 346 -9.01 -34.82 0.50
N TYR A 347 -8.61 -33.75 1.20
CA TYR A 347 -9.37 -33.21 2.32
C TYR A 347 -9.71 -31.74 2.14
N SER A 348 -10.81 -31.31 2.76
CA SER A 348 -11.21 -29.91 2.82
C SER A 348 -10.32 -29.11 3.77
N ILE A 349 -10.39 -27.77 3.69
CA ILE A 349 -9.63 -26.87 4.57
C ILE A 349 -9.92 -27.16 6.04
N GLY A 350 -11.19 -27.35 6.42
CA GLY A 350 -11.56 -27.58 7.82
C GLY A 350 -11.01 -28.88 8.42
N HIS A 351 -10.89 -29.93 7.62
CA HIS A 351 -10.24 -31.17 8.07
C HIS A 351 -8.74 -30.98 8.27
N LEU A 352 -8.09 -30.29 7.33
CA LEU A 352 -6.65 -30.04 7.38
C LEU A 352 -6.27 -29.05 8.51
N TYR A 353 -7.14 -28.07 8.82
CA TYR A 353 -6.99 -27.19 9.98
C TYR A 353 -7.00 -27.96 11.29
N THR A 354 -7.79 -29.04 11.40
CA THR A 354 -7.80 -29.89 12.59
C THR A 354 -6.43 -30.55 12.79
N ALA A 355 -5.81 -31.08 11.72
CA ALA A 355 -4.47 -31.67 11.78
C ALA A 355 -3.41 -30.62 12.14
N ALA A 356 -3.47 -29.44 11.52
CA ALA A 356 -2.55 -28.34 11.77
C ALA A 356 -2.64 -27.84 13.24
N TRP A 357 -3.85 -27.65 13.75
CA TRP A 357 -4.08 -27.27 15.14
C TRP A 357 -3.55 -28.31 16.12
N MET A 358 -3.83 -29.61 15.89
CA MET A 358 -3.32 -30.69 16.74
C MET A 358 -1.79 -30.72 16.74
N ALA A 359 -1.16 -30.53 15.57
CA ALA A 359 0.28 -30.51 15.43
C ALA A 359 0.93 -29.34 16.19
N ALA A 360 0.42 -28.12 16.04
CA ALA A 360 0.92 -26.95 16.75
C ALA A 360 0.73 -27.06 18.26
N ARG A 361 -0.43 -27.58 18.71
CA ARG A 361 -0.70 -27.83 20.13
C ARG A 361 0.24 -28.89 20.72
N ASP A 362 0.47 -29.99 20.01
CA ASP A 362 1.38 -31.05 20.44
C ASP A 362 2.84 -30.54 20.49
N ALA A 363 3.24 -29.67 19.56
CA ALA A 363 4.54 -28.99 19.57
C ALA A 363 4.71 -28.10 20.80
N ALA A 364 3.72 -27.24 21.09
CA ALA A 364 3.72 -26.39 22.27
C ALA A 364 3.78 -27.21 23.57
N ALA A 365 3.01 -28.31 23.64
CA ALA A 365 3.03 -29.22 24.77
C ALA A 365 4.38 -29.95 24.93
N SER A 366 5.06 -30.32 23.83
CA SER A 366 6.41 -30.88 23.88
C SER A 366 7.41 -29.88 24.45
N TYR A 367 7.37 -28.63 23.97
CA TYR A 367 8.25 -27.55 24.43
C TYR A 367 8.09 -27.29 25.92
N GLN A 368 6.84 -27.24 26.41
CA GLN A 368 6.54 -27.05 27.84
C GLN A 368 7.02 -28.22 28.72
N LYS A 369 7.01 -29.46 28.21
CA LYS A 369 7.43 -30.65 28.95
C LYS A 369 8.95 -30.80 29.03
N HIS A 370 9.69 -30.36 28.02
CA HIS A 370 11.13 -30.56 27.92
C HIS A 370 11.87 -29.23 28.04
N SER A 371 12.27 -28.87 29.27
CA SER A 371 12.89 -27.56 29.60
C SER A 371 14.16 -27.20 28.83
N HIS A 372 14.80 -28.17 28.18
CA HIS A 372 16.02 -28.04 27.39
C HIS A 372 15.77 -28.05 25.87
N GLN A 373 14.52 -28.26 25.42
CA GLN A 373 14.18 -28.25 24.00
C GLN A 373 14.18 -26.81 23.49
N SER A 374 14.82 -26.55 22.35
CA SER A 374 14.75 -25.24 21.70
C SER A 374 13.39 -25.03 21.03
N LYS A 375 13.01 -23.77 20.75
CA LYS A 375 11.78 -23.50 19.99
C LYS A 375 11.82 -24.10 18.58
N ALA A 376 12.99 -24.09 17.93
CA ALA A 376 13.19 -24.70 16.60
C ALA A 376 12.99 -26.23 16.61
N ASP A 377 13.48 -26.91 17.65
CA ASP A 377 13.24 -28.36 17.82
C ASP A 377 11.75 -28.67 18.04
N ALA A 378 11.04 -27.80 18.76
CA ALA A 378 9.60 -27.93 18.95
C ALA A 378 8.83 -27.73 17.63
N VAL A 379 9.24 -26.76 16.80
CA VAL A 379 8.72 -26.57 15.43
C VAL A 379 8.94 -27.80 14.58
N THR A 380 10.17 -28.34 14.56
CA THR A 380 10.51 -29.56 13.83
C THR A 380 9.63 -30.74 14.27
N TYR A 381 9.42 -30.90 15.58
CA TYR A 381 8.50 -31.91 16.11
C TYR A 381 7.06 -31.69 15.63
N GLY A 382 6.58 -30.45 15.64
CA GLY A 382 5.25 -30.09 15.16
C GLY A 382 5.04 -30.37 13.67
N VAL A 383 6.02 -30.05 12.81
CA VAL A 383 5.95 -30.34 11.37
C VAL A 383 5.90 -31.84 11.12
N ARG A 384 6.75 -32.64 11.79
CA ARG A 384 6.70 -34.12 11.71
C ARG A 384 5.37 -34.67 12.24
N GLN A 385 4.82 -34.04 13.27
CA GLN A 385 3.53 -34.41 13.82
C GLN A 385 2.39 -34.15 12.84
N PHE A 386 2.42 -33.00 12.14
CA PHE A 386 1.48 -32.65 11.09
C PHE A 386 1.52 -33.67 9.96
N GLU A 387 2.73 -34.00 9.48
CA GLU A 387 2.93 -35.04 8.47
C GLU A 387 2.33 -36.39 8.90
N ARG A 388 2.68 -36.84 10.12
CA ARG A 388 2.20 -38.09 10.67
C ARG A 388 0.68 -38.14 10.79
N LEU A 389 0.06 -37.05 11.26
CA LEU A 389 -1.40 -36.95 11.37
C LEU A 389 -2.06 -37.03 9.99
N LEU A 390 -1.53 -36.34 9.00
CA LEU A 390 -2.04 -36.39 7.63
C LEU A 390 -1.88 -37.77 7.00
N GLN A 391 -0.74 -38.43 7.19
CA GLN A 391 -0.54 -39.79 6.69
C GLN A 391 -1.58 -40.74 7.28
N LYS A 392 -1.84 -40.65 8.59
CA LYS A 392 -2.90 -41.45 9.24
C LYS A 392 -4.31 -41.15 8.74
N PHE A 393 -4.58 -39.89 8.37
CA PHE A 393 -5.86 -39.54 7.74
C PHE A 393 -5.94 -40.20 6.36
N ILE A 394 -4.89 -40.05 5.53
CA ILE A 394 -4.80 -40.68 4.20
C ILE A 394 -4.99 -42.19 4.26
N ASP A 395 -4.37 -42.86 5.23
CA ASP A 395 -4.43 -44.31 5.41
C ASP A 395 -5.76 -44.78 6.02
N GLY A 396 -6.66 -43.86 6.39
CA GLY A 396 -7.96 -44.18 6.99
C GLY A 396 -7.87 -44.71 8.43
N GLU A 397 -6.71 -44.58 9.09
CA GLU A 397 -6.50 -45.01 10.48
C GLU A 397 -7.31 -44.19 11.49
N PHE A 398 -7.72 -42.98 11.10
CA PHE A 398 -8.51 -42.07 11.92
C PHE A 398 -9.85 -41.75 11.26
N LYS A 399 -10.92 -41.84 12.05
CA LYS A 399 -12.20 -41.22 11.67
C LYS A 399 -12.05 -39.72 11.72
N LEU A 400 -12.23 -39.08 10.56
CA LEU A 400 -12.31 -37.62 10.47
C LEU A 400 -13.44 -37.14 11.38
N ARG A 401 -13.11 -36.18 12.24
CA ARG A 401 -14.13 -35.43 12.98
C ARG A 401 -14.84 -34.48 12.01
N GLU A 402 -15.91 -33.86 12.50
CA GLU A 402 -16.54 -32.76 11.77
C GLU A 402 -15.49 -31.69 11.40
N PRO A 403 -15.58 -31.10 10.19
CA PRO A 403 -14.65 -30.07 9.74
C PRO A 403 -14.62 -28.89 10.71
N TYR A 404 -13.43 -28.30 10.88
CA TYR A 404 -13.27 -27.07 11.64
C TYR A 404 -14.07 -25.93 10.99
N ALA A 405 -14.69 -25.08 11.80
CA ALA A 405 -15.37 -23.87 11.31
C ALA A 405 -14.37 -22.75 11.05
N GLU A 406 -14.64 -21.89 10.08
CA GLU A 406 -13.76 -20.75 9.75
C GLU A 406 -13.61 -19.79 10.96
N ASP A 407 -12.37 -19.42 11.28
CA ASP A 407 -12.08 -18.32 12.23
C ASP A 407 -12.16 -16.97 11.52
N LYS A 408 -13.39 -16.50 11.30
CA LYS A 408 -13.67 -15.23 10.62
C LYS A 408 -13.07 -14.00 11.29
N LYS A 409 -12.66 -14.10 12.55
CA LYS A 409 -12.20 -12.95 13.35
C LYS A 409 -10.68 -12.81 13.31
N ASN A 410 -9.96 -13.90 13.54
CA ASN A 410 -8.50 -13.83 13.70
C ASN A 410 -7.76 -14.25 12.43
N LEU A 411 -8.35 -15.13 11.61
CA LEU A 411 -7.75 -15.60 10.37
C LEU A 411 -8.83 -15.91 9.32
N PRO A 412 -9.53 -14.89 8.79
CA PRO A 412 -10.54 -15.08 7.75
C PRO A 412 -9.89 -15.66 6.49
N LEU A 413 -10.64 -16.47 5.73
CA LEU A 413 -10.15 -17.01 4.45
C LEU A 413 -9.75 -15.89 3.49
N SER A 414 -8.72 -16.15 2.68
CA SER A 414 -8.28 -15.19 1.67
C SER A 414 -9.36 -14.95 0.62
N ALA A 415 -9.32 -13.78 -0.03
CA ALA A 415 -10.26 -13.41 -1.07
C ALA A 415 -10.28 -14.42 -2.22
N LEU A 416 -9.11 -14.93 -2.62
CA LEU A 416 -8.99 -15.96 -3.64
C LEU A 416 -9.72 -17.25 -3.26
N THR A 417 -9.64 -17.68 -2.00
CA THR A 417 -10.40 -18.83 -1.50
C THR A 417 -11.90 -18.64 -1.68
N ASN A 418 -12.39 -17.45 -1.33
CA ASN A 418 -13.81 -17.10 -1.48
C ASN A 418 -14.21 -17.00 -2.96
N VAL A 419 -13.35 -16.47 -3.83
CA VAL A 419 -13.58 -16.43 -5.28
C VAL A 419 -13.71 -17.84 -5.83
N VAL A 420 -12.70 -18.70 -5.62
CA VAL A 420 -12.69 -20.05 -6.21
C VAL A 420 -13.82 -20.91 -5.67
N PHE A 421 -13.95 -21.03 -4.34
CA PHE A 421 -14.94 -21.95 -3.77
C PHE A 421 -16.33 -21.37 -3.77
N SER A 422 -16.52 -20.13 -3.31
CA SER A 422 -17.86 -19.61 -3.06
C SER A 422 -18.47 -18.89 -4.27
N GLN A 423 -17.69 -18.16 -5.06
CA GLN A 423 -18.21 -17.43 -6.22
C GLN A 423 -18.26 -18.29 -7.48
N ILE A 424 -17.19 -19.02 -7.81
CA ILE A 424 -17.12 -19.85 -9.03
C ILE A 424 -17.81 -21.20 -8.81
N LEU A 425 -17.38 -21.95 -7.79
CA LEU A 425 -17.85 -23.33 -7.59
C LEU A 425 -19.18 -23.43 -6.81
N GLY A 426 -19.59 -22.38 -6.10
CA GLY A 426 -20.76 -22.42 -5.22
C GLY A 426 -20.61 -23.40 -4.04
N LEU A 427 -19.38 -23.70 -3.63
CA LEU A 427 -19.01 -24.64 -2.58
C LEU A 427 -18.56 -23.93 -1.30
N ASN A 428 -18.64 -24.64 -0.18
CA ASN A 428 -18.08 -24.17 1.09
C ASN A 428 -16.67 -24.77 1.28
N PRO A 429 -15.61 -23.94 1.30
CA PRO A 429 -14.22 -24.41 1.32
C PRO A 429 -13.85 -25.18 2.60
N MET A 430 -14.58 -24.96 3.70
CA MET A 430 -14.31 -25.66 4.96
C MET A 430 -14.74 -27.12 4.93
N VAL A 431 -15.74 -27.48 4.10
CA VAL A 431 -16.33 -28.83 4.04
C VAL A 431 -16.07 -29.55 2.73
N SER A 432 -15.89 -28.81 1.63
CA SER A 432 -15.67 -29.37 0.30
C SER A 432 -14.19 -29.70 0.08
N SER A 433 -13.92 -30.95 -0.32
CA SER A 433 -12.61 -31.42 -0.79
C SER A 433 -12.49 -31.31 -2.31
N ILE A 434 -11.30 -31.58 -2.86
CA ILE A 434 -11.08 -31.60 -4.32
C ILE A 434 -11.98 -32.62 -5.03
N ALA A 435 -12.33 -33.74 -4.40
CA ALA A 435 -13.31 -34.66 -4.97
C ALA A 435 -14.69 -34.01 -5.21
N HIS A 436 -15.11 -33.08 -4.35
CA HIS A 436 -16.35 -32.31 -4.56
C HIS A 436 -16.18 -31.27 -5.67
N VAL A 437 -15.00 -30.69 -5.82
CA VAL A 437 -14.67 -29.79 -6.94
C VAL A 437 -14.76 -30.55 -8.26
N GLU A 438 -14.11 -31.73 -8.35
CA GLU A 438 -14.17 -32.62 -9.52
C GLU A 438 -15.62 -33.01 -9.86
N GLN A 439 -16.43 -33.30 -8.84
CA GLN A 439 -17.85 -33.59 -9.04
C GLN A 439 -18.62 -32.37 -9.58
N ALA A 440 -18.32 -31.16 -9.09
CA ALA A 440 -18.97 -29.94 -9.53
C ALA A 440 -18.64 -29.60 -10.99
N VAL A 441 -17.43 -29.92 -11.45
CA VAL A 441 -16.99 -29.66 -12.84
C VAL A 441 -17.20 -30.84 -13.80
N ALA A 442 -17.61 -32.01 -13.30
CA ALA A 442 -17.74 -33.23 -14.10
C ALA A 442 -18.61 -33.05 -15.35
N PHE A 443 -19.70 -32.28 -15.25
CA PHE A 443 -20.59 -32.03 -16.40
C PHE A 443 -19.93 -31.20 -17.51
N LEU A 444 -18.96 -30.34 -17.16
CA LEU A 444 -18.19 -29.56 -18.14
C LEU A 444 -17.20 -30.47 -18.88
N ARG A 445 -16.52 -31.37 -18.14
CA ARG A 445 -15.66 -32.40 -18.74
C ARG A 445 -16.45 -33.31 -19.68
N ASP A 446 -17.61 -33.81 -19.23
CA ASP A 446 -18.51 -34.61 -20.09
C ASP A 446 -18.94 -33.86 -21.36
N ARG A 447 -19.19 -32.54 -21.27
CA ARG A 447 -19.53 -31.70 -22.42
C ARG A 447 -18.34 -31.57 -23.37
N GLN A 448 -17.14 -31.35 -22.84
CA GLN A 448 -15.91 -31.23 -23.61
C GLN A 448 -15.57 -32.55 -24.31
N ASP A 449 -15.64 -33.66 -23.59
CA ASP A 449 -15.37 -35.01 -24.09
C ASP A 449 -16.32 -35.40 -25.23
N ARG A 450 -17.62 -35.07 -25.11
CA ARG A 450 -18.58 -35.27 -26.20
C ARG A 450 -18.23 -34.50 -27.46
N CYS A 451 -17.63 -33.31 -27.33
CA CYS A 451 -17.21 -32.52 -28.49
C CYS A 451 -15.91 -33.06 -29.10
N ILE A 452 -14.95 -33.48 -28.26
CA ILE A 452 -13.64 -33.98 -28.71
C ILE A 452 -13.77 -35.37 -29.32
N HIS A 453 -14.47 -36.30 -28.67
CA HIS A 453 -14.64 -37.67 -29.17
C HIS A 453 -15.55 -37.75 -30.41
N ALA A 454 -16.26 -36.67 -30.75
CA ALA A 454 -16.95 -36.57 -32.04
C ALA A 454 -15.98 -36.25 -33.20
N LEU A 455 -14.75 -35.82 -32.90
CA LEU A 455 -13.73 -35.59 -33.92
C LEU A 455 -12.95 -36.89 -34.17
N PRO A 456 -12.74 -37.26 -35.44
CA PRO A 456 -11.80 -38.33 -35.77
C PRO A 456 -10.39 -37.96 -35.34
N GLU A 457 -9.57 -38.98 -35.03
CA GLU A 457 -8.16 -38.78 -34.72
C GLU A 457 -7.45 -38.08 -35.88
N ARG A 458 -6.59 -37.12 -35.55
CA ARG A 458 -5.88 -36.29 -36.55
C ARG A 458 -5.13 -37.15 -37.56
N HIS A 459 -4.43 -38.17 -37.07
CA HIS A 459 -3.68 -39.09 -37.92
C HIS A 459 -4.57 -39.72 -39.00
N ASP A 460 -5.77 -40.15 -38.61
CA ASP A 460 -6.72 -40.82 -39.51
C ASP A 460 -7.32 -39.84 -40.52
N MET A 461 -7.60 -38.58 -40.11
CA MET A 461 -8.03 -37.53 -41.03
C MET A 461 -6.98 -37.22 -42.09
N ILE A 462 -5.71 -37.06 -41.66
CA ILE A 462 -4.60 -36.78 -42.57
C ILE A 462 -4.35 -37.96 -43.51
N GLU A 463 -4.38 -39.19 -43.00
CA GLU A 463 -4.16 -40.37 -43.82
C GLU A 463 -5.31 -40.61 -44.81
N ALA A 464 -6.57 -40.33 -44.40
CA ALA A 464 -7.71 -40.36 -45.30
C ALA A 464 -7.55 -39.36 -46.46
N ILE A 465 -7.08 -38.14 -46.17
CA ILE A 465 -6.81 -37.11 -47.19
C ILE A 465 -5.71 -37.56 -48.15
N ARG A 466 -4.61 -38.11 -47.63
CA ARG A 466 -3.49 -38.59 -48.44
C ARG A 466 -3.91 -39.76 -49.35
N THR A 467 -4.63 -40.72 -48.79
CA THR A 467 -5.08 -41.93 -49.50
C THR A 467 -6.09 -41.61 -50.59
N ARG A 468 -6.94 -40.60 -50.37
CA ARG A 468 -8.04 -40.23 -51.28
C ARG A 468 -7.81 -38.90 -51.98
N ILE A 469 -6.57 -38.45 -52.08
CA ILE A 469 -6.25 -37.13 -52.65
C ILE A 469 -6.72 -36.99 -54.11
N ASP A 470 -6.78 -38.09 -54.85
CA ASP A 470 -7.29 -38.12 -56.22
C ASP A 470 -8.81 -37.87 -56.32
N GLU A 471 -9.55 -38.13 -55.24
CA GLU A 471 -10.99 -37.92 -55.12
C GLU A 471 -11.34 -36.52 -54.60
N ILE A 472 -10.38 -35.82 -54.00
CA ILE A 472 -10.57 -34.48 -53.44
C ILE A 472 -10.32 -33.43 -54.52
N ASP A 473 -11.39 -32.77 -54.96
CA ASP A 473 -11.28 -31.59 -55.83
C ASP A 473 -10.71 -30.40 -55.02
N PRO A 474 -9.53 -29.85 -55.39
CA PRO A 474 -8.93 -28.74 -54.67
C PRO A 474 -9.82 -27.49 -54.60
N VAL A 475 -10.67 -27.25 -55.61
CA VAL A 475 -11.63 -26.14 -55.64
C VAL A 475 -12.73 -26.34 -54.60
N ILE A 476 -13.23 -27.58 -54.46
CA ILE A 476 -14.22 -27.93 -53.45
C ILE A 476 -13.62 -27.82 -52.05
N PHE A 477 -12.38 -28.27 -51.84
CA PHE A 477 -11.67 -28.11 -50.58
C PHE A 477 -11.55 -26.63 -50.17
N ARG A 478 -11.13 -25.75 -51.09
CA ARG A 478 -11.05 -24.31 -50.80
C ARG A 478 -12.41 -23.68 -50.51
N ARG A 479 -13.47 -24.13 -51.19
CA ARG A 479 -14.84 -23.68 -50.94
C ARG A 479 -15.34 -24.15 -49.57
N ALA A 480 -15.01 -25.37 -49.17
CA ALA A 480 -15.35 -25.89 -47.85
C ALA A 480 -14.67 -25.06 -46.75
N LEU A 481 -13.41 -24.63 -46.95
CA LEU A 481 -12.72 -23.69 -46.05
C LEU A 481 -13.44 -22.34 -45.95
N ALA A 482 -13.93 -21.80 -47.07
CA ALA A 482 -14.75 -20.58 -47.04
C ALA A 482 -16.07 -20.79 -46.29
N LEU A 483 -16.72 -21.94 -46.47
CA LEU A 483 -17.95 -22.26 -45.75
C LEU A 483 -17.71 -22.37 -44.23
N GLY A 484 -16.60 -22.95 -43.80
CA GLY A 484 -16.22 -22.98 -42.38
C GLY A 484 -15.96 -21.60 -41.77
N GLU A 485 -15.53 -20.63 -42.59
CA GLU A 485 -15.36 -19.22 -42.19
C GLU A 485 -16.71 -18.51 -42.01
N ASP A 486 -17.64 -18.70 -42.96
CA ASP A 486 -18.91 -17.96 -43.01
C ASP A 486 -20.04 -18.62 -42.20
N GLU A 487 -20.08 -19.95 -42.17
CA GLU A 487 -21.15 -20.78 -41.58
C GLU A 487 -20.57 -21.84 -40.63
N PRO A 488 -19.96 -21.45 -39.50
CA PRO A 488 -19.44 -22.42 -38.54
C PRO A 488 -20.59 -23.30 -37.97
N PRO A 489 -20.32 -24.57 -37.66
CA PRO A 489 -21.33 -25.48 -37.15
C PRO A 489 -21.97 -24.97 -35.85
N ALA A 490 -23.22 -25.40 -35.61
CA ALA A 490 -23.98 -25.01 -34.44
C ALA A 490 -23.20 -25.33 -33.16
N ARG A 491 -23.01 -24.31 -32.33
CA ARG A 491 -22.25 -24.42 -31.07
C ARG A 491 -23.10 -25.12 -30.02
N CYS A 492 -22.49 -26.01 -29.25
CA CYS A 492 -23.15 -26.61 -28.07
C CYS A 492 -23.04 -25.73 -26.80
N GLY A 493 -22.41 -24.57 -26.90
CA GLY A 493 -22.18 -23.62 -25.81
C GLY A 493 -21.20 -22.50 -26.20
N GLU A 494 -21.05 -21.51 -25.32
CA GLU A 494 -20.16 -20.34 -25.49
C GLU A 494 -18.67 -20.67 -25.46
N SER A 495 -18.33 -21.89 -25.06
CA SER A 495 -16.96 -22.39 -24.90
C SER A 495 -16.70 -23.65 -25.75
N CYS A 496 -17.64 -23.97 -26.64
CA CYS A 496 -17.56 -25.06 -27.60
C CYS A 496 -16.28 -25.01 -28.43
N ILE A 497 -15.61 -26.16 -28.65
CA ILE A 497 -14.39 -26.25 -29.46
C ILE A 497 -14.61 -25.70 -30.88
N LEU A 498 -15.86 -25.78 -31.37
CA LEU A 498 -16.28 -25.32 -32.68
C LEU A 498 -16.21 -23.79 -32.85
N ILE A 499 -16.03 -23.01 -31.77
CA ILE A 499 -15.85 -21.55 -31.85
C ILE A 499 -14.61 -21.17 -32.64
N GLY A 500 -13.55 -21.98 -32.55
CA GLY A 500 -12.32 -21.72 -33.28
C GLY A 500 -12.39 -22.10 -34.76
N ILE A 501 -13.47 -22.77 -35.23
CA ILE A 501 -13.53 -23.26 -36.62
C ILE A 501 -13.49 -22.11 -37.62
N ALA A 502 -14.22 -21.02 -37.38
CA ALA A 502 -14.22 -19.89 -38.30
C ALA A 502 -12.84 -19.22 -38.45
N PRO A 503 -12.14 -18.80 -37.37
CA PRO A 503 -10.79 -18.26 -37.50
C PRO A 503 -9.78 -19.31 -38.01
N ALA A 504 -9.87 -20.58 -37.59
CA ALA A 504 -8.98 -21.63 -38.11
C ALA A 504 -9.19 -21.87 -39.61
N SER A 505 -10.43 -21.92 -40.09
CA SER A 505 -10.77 -22.09 -41.51
C SER A 505 -10.29 -20.92 -42.35
N ARG A 506 -10.39 -19.69 -41.82
CA ARG A 506 -9.83 -18.48 -42.45
C ARG A 506 -8.31 -18.57 -42.58
N ASP A 507 -7.61 -18.94 -41.51
CA ASP A 507 -6.14 -19.05 -41.51
C ASP A 507 -5.66 -20.15 -42.46
N LEU A 508 -6.34 -21.30 -42.45
CA LEU A 508 -6.10 -22.41 -43.37
C LEU A 508 -6.41 -22.03 -44.82
N GLY A 509 -7.50 -21.29 -45.08
CA GLY A 509 -7.83 -20.76 -46.41
C GLY A 509 -6.75 -19.82 -46.94
N ARG A 510 -6.28 -18.87 -46.12
CA ARG A 510 -5.17 -17.97 -46.46
C ARG A 510 -3.86 -18.73 -46.68
N PHE A 511 -3.63 -19.80 -45.93
CA PHE A 511 -2.47 -20.65 -46.12
C PHE A 511 -2.56 -21.41 -47.45
N TYR A 512 -3.70 -22.04 -47.74
CA TYR A 512 -3.99 -22.73 -49.00
C TYR A 512 -3.76 -21.81 -50.20
N ASP A 513 -4.35 -20.61 -50.20
CA ASP A 513 -4.26 -19.64 -51.30
C ASP A 513 -2.80 -19.22 -51.58
N ARG A 514 -1.94 -19.19 -50.57
CA ARG A 514 -0.51 -18.86 -50.71
C ARG A 514 0.29 -20.00 -51.33
N VAL A 515 -0.06 -21.26 -51.07
CA VAL A 515 0.73 -22.41 -51.50
C VAL A 515 0.24 -23.02 -52.81
N VAL A 516 -1.06 -22.95 -53.11
CA VAL A 516 -1.69 -23.64 -54.26
C VAL A 516 -1.08 -23.27 -55.60
N ALA A 517 -0.71 -22.01 -55.82
CA ALA A 517 -0.08 -21.56 -57.06
C ALA A 517 1.35 -22.11 -57.26
N ARG A 518 2.01 -22.57 -56.18
CA ARG A 518 3.40 -23.03 -56.20
C ARG A 518 3.54 -24.54 -56.29
N ILE A 519 2.70 -25.26 -55.57
CA ILE A 519 2.79 -26.73 -55.45
C ILE A 519 1.62 -27.47 -56.10
N GLY A 520 0.64 -26.74 -56.64
CA GLY A 520 -0.55 -27.33 -57.25
C GLY A 520 -1.65 -27.65 -56.23
N GLY A 521 -2.86 -27.90 -56.76
CA GLY A 521 -4.08 -28.09 -55.97
C GLY A 521 -4.00 -29.22 -54.95
N ARG A 522 -3.54 -30.39 -55.38
CA ARG A 522 -3.52 -31.61 -54.55
C ARG A 522 -2.53 -31.53 -53.41
N ASP A 523 -1.29 -31.14 -53.70
CA ASP A 523 -0.26 -30.99 -52.66
C ASP A 523 -0.64 -29.86 -51.69
N ALA A 524 -1.29 -28.80 -52.17
CA ALA A 524 -1.81 -27.74 -51.30
C ALA A 524 -2.89 -28.23 -50.32
N VAL A 525 -3.76 -29.16 -50.72
CA VAL A 525 -4.75 -29.78 -49.80
C VAL A 525 -4.02 -30.51 -48.67
N ILE A 526 -3.05 -31.37 -49.00
CA ILE A 526 -2.30 -32.14 -47.99
C ILE A 526 -1.57 -31.20 -47.05
N VAL A 527 -0.76 -30.28 -47.58
CA VAL A 527 0.07 -29.37 -46.76
C VAL A 527 -0.81 -28.44 -45.92
N THR A 528 -1.96 -27.99 -46.41
CA THR A 528 -2.91 -27.20 -45.61
C THR A 528 -3.53 -28.02 -44.50
N SER A 529 -3.88 -29.27 -44.76
CA SER A 529 -4.44 -30.17 -43.75
C SER A 529 -3.43 -30.45 -42.63
N GLU A 530 -2.16 -30.66 -42.99
CA GLU A 530 -1.07 -30.76 -42.01
C GLU A 530 -0.90 -29.46 -41.23
N ALA A 531 -1.01 -28.30 -41.90
CA ALA A 531 -0.89 -27.01 -41.24
C ALA A 531 -2.01 -26.70 -40.23
N SER A 532 -3.08 -27.50 -40.15
CA SER A 532 -4.10 -27.33 -39.11
C SER A 532 -3.58 -27.55 -37.70
N GLU A 533 -2.44 -28.21 -37.52
CA GLU A 533 -1.74 -28.30 -36.23
C GLU A 533 -1.28 -26.92 -35.72
N LEU A 534 -0.88 -26.03 -36.64
CA LEU A 534 -0.53 -24.66 -36.28
C LEU A 534 -1.77 -23.91 -35.79
N SER A 535 -2.92 -24.10 -36.44
CA SER A 535 -4.18 -23.57 -35.94
C SER A 535 -4.54 -24.15 -34.58
N ASN A 536 -4.23 -25.42 -34.33
CA ASN A 536 -4.48 -26.03 -33.03
C ASN A 536 -3.68 -25.39 -31.90
N SER A 537 -2.41 -25.05 -32.16
CA SER A 537 -1.56 -24.35 -31.19
C SER A 537 -2.11 -22.98 -30.76
N VAL A 538 -2.96 -22.37 -31.58
CA VAL A 538 -3.58 -21.07 -31.29
C VAL A 538 -4.99 -21.23 -30.74
N TRP A 539 -5.75 -22.20 -31.27
CA TRP A 539 -7.21 -22.29 -31.07
C TRP A 539 -7.68 -23.60 -30.42
N GLY A 540 -6.79 -24.40 -29.83
CA GLY A 540 -7.12 -25.70 -29.22
C GLY A 540 -7.28 -26.79 -30.26
N THR A 541 -8.32 -27.62 -30.22
CA THR A 541 -8.56 -28.64 -31.27
C THR A 541 -9.31 -28.09 -32.49
N ALA A 542 -9.40 -26.77 -32.64
CA ALA A 542 -10.24 -26.14 -33.65
C ALA A 542 -9.75 -26.34 -35.10
N GLY A 543 -8.43 -26.51 -35.31
CA GLY A 543 -7.88 -26.86 -36.62
C GLY A 543 -8.31 -28.26 -37.04
N ASP A 544 -8.29 -29.22 -36.11
CA ASP A 544 -8.78 -30.58 -36.34
C ASP A 544 -10.31 -30.59 -36.50
N ALA A 545 -11.03 -29.79 -35.72
CA ALA A 545 -12.49 -29.65 -35.86
C ALA A 545 -12.89 -29.05 -37.21
N ALA A 546 -12.14 -28.03 -37.68
CA ALA A 546 -12.30 -27.48 -39.02
C ALA A 546 -12.02 -28.57 -40.06
N LEU A 547 -10.92 -29.31 -39.93
CA LEU A 547 -10.57 -30.38 -40.86
C LEU A 547 -11.64 -31.48 -40.92
N ALA A 548 -12.17 -31.93 -39.79
CA ALA A 548 -13.24 -32.91 -39.71
C ALA A 548 -14.51 -32.39 -40.42
N ALA A 549 -14.90 -31.14 -40.17
CA ALA A 549 -16.04 -30.51 -40.84
C ALA A 549 -15.80 -30.42 -42.36
N LEU A 550 -14.59 -30.06 -42.81
CA LEU A 550 -14.24 -30.04 -44.24
C LEU A 550 -14.37 -31.42 -44.86
N LEU A 551 -13.88 -32.46 -44.17
CA LEU A 551 -13.93 -33.83 -44.68
C LEU A 551 -15.37 -34.32 -44.87
N THR A 552 -16.32 -33.94 -43.99
CA THR A 552 -17.75 -34.25 -44.20
C THR A 552 -18.32 -33.66 -45.50
N LEU A 553 -17.77 -32.53 -45.99
CA LEU A 553 -18.26 -31.81 -47.16
C LEU A 553 -17.58 -32.26 -48.45
N VAL A 554 -16.28 -32.59 -48.37
CA VAL A 554 -15.44 -32.89 -49.53
C VAL A 554 -15.41 -34.39 -49.82
N LEU A 555 -15.55 -35.23 -48.79
CA LEU A 555 -15.63 -36.67 -48.92
C LEU A 555 -17.01 -37.13 -48.46
N PRO A 556 -17.81 -37.82 -49.30
CA PRO A 556 -19.08 -38.41 -48.88
C PRO A 556 -18.82 -39.66 -48.03
N VAL A 557 -18.20 -39.49 -46.87
CA VAL A 557 -17.86 -40.57 -45.93
C VAL A 557 -18.77 -40.48 -44.75
N GLN A 558 -19.41 -41.60 -44.40
CA GLN A 558 -19.97 -41.74 -43.07
C GLN A 558 -18.81 -41.99 -42.13
N PHE A 559 -18.55 -41.06 -41.21
CA PHE A 559 -17.50 -41.17 -40.19
C PHE A 559 -17.64 -42.38 -39.27
N SER A 560 -18.72 -43.15 -39.37
CA SER A 560 -18.86 -44.44 -38.69
C SER A 560 -17.91 -45.54 -39.22
N ASP A 561 -17.30 -45.31 -40.38
CA ASP A 561 -16.39 -46.27 -41.04
C ASP A 561 -14.89 -45.96 -40.79
N LEU A 562 -14.59 -44.86 -40.10
CA LEU A 562 -13.27 -44.45 -39.59
C LEU A 562 -13.29 -44.55 -38.06
#